data_AF-W1YMT9-F1
#
_entry.id   AF-W1YMT9-F1
#
_cell.length_a   1.000
_cell.length_b   1.000
_cell.length_c   1.000
_cell.angle_alpha   90.00
_cell.angle_beta   90.00
_cell.angle_gamma   90.00
#
_symmetry.space_group_name_H-M   'P 1'
#
loop_
_entity.id
_entity.type
_entity.pdbx_description
1 polymer ?
#
loop_
_entity_poly.entity_id
_entity_poly.type
_entity_poly.pdbx_seq_one_letter_code
_entity_poly.pdbx_strand_id
1 'polypeptide(L)' 'PTLSMVFSVNNSPFAGREGEFVTSRHLRDRLFREVETNVSMKVEETDSADAFKVSGRGELHLAVLIETMRREGYELQV' A
#
# COMPACT_ATOMS: atom_id res chain seq x y z
N PRO A 1 10.51 -9.52 -8.69
CA PRO A 1 10.30 -9.11 -7.28
C PRO A 1 11.06 -10.04 -6.34
N THR A 2 11.76 -9.47 -5.35
CA THR A 2 12.65 -10.17 -4.42
C THR A 2 12.16 -10.11 -2.98
N LEU A 3 11.35 -9.10 -2.65
CA LEU A 3 10.71 -8.93 -1.34
C LEU A 3 9.20 -8.73 -1.53
N SER A 4 8.40 -9.25 -0.61
CA SER A 4 6.94 -9.07 -0.56
C SER A 4 6.52 -8.64 0.85
N MET A 5 5.55 -7.74 0.94
CA MET A 5 4.94 -7.27 2.19
C MET A 5 3.43 -7.14 2.00
N VAL A 6 2.66 -7.20 3.09
CA VAL A 6 1.21 -7.07 3.04
C VAL A 6 0.85 -5.66 3.45
N PHE A 7 0.20 -4.91 2.56
CA PHE A 7 -0.28 -3.56 2.84
C PHE A 7 -1.77 -3.68 3.12
N SER A 8 -2.21 -3.22 4.28
CA SER A 8 -3.63 -3.21 4.65
C SER A 8 -4.10 -1.83 5.07
N VAL A 9 -5.41 -1.63 5.08
CA VAL A 9 -6.00 -0.43 5.69
C VAL A 9 -5.67 -0.37 7.18
N ASN A 10 -5.52 0.83 7.72
CA ASN A 10 -5.34 1.03 9.15
C ASN A 10 -6.66 0.70 9.88
N ASN A 11 -6.67 -0.36 10.70
CA ASN A 11 -7.82 -0.75 11.52
C ASN A 11 -7.64 -0.41 13.00
N SER A 12 -6.67 0.44 13.34
CA SER A 12 -6.42 0.86 14.72
C SER A 12 -7.47 1.87 15.21
N PRO A 13 -7.62 2.06 16.54
CA PRO A 13 -8.50 3.09 17.12
C PRO A 13 -8.16 4.54 16.72
N PHE A 14 -7.00 4.74 16.08
CA PHE A 14 -6.51 6.04 15.61
C PHE A 14 -6.68 6.22 14.10
N ALA A 15 -7.28 5.26 13.38
CA ALA A 15 -7.51 5.36 11.96
C ALA A 15 -8.35 6.60 11.59
N GLY A 16 -7.92 7.32 10.55
CA GLY A 16 -8.59 8.52 10.04
C GLY A 16 -8.35 9.78 10.87
N ARG A 17 -7.29 9.81 11.68
CA ARG A 17 -6.89 11.02 12.44
C ARG A 17 -5.77 11.81 11.77
N GLU A 18 -4.93 11.17 10.95
CA GLU A 18 -3.74 11.78 10.36
C GLU A 18 -3.73 11.75 8.81
N GLY A 19 -4.56 10.91 8.18
CA GLY A 19 -4.68 10.85 6.72
C GLY A 19 -6.11 10.84 6.19
N GLU A 20 -6.24 11.27 4.93
CA GLU A 20 -7.52 11.42 4.22
C GLU A 20 -7.93 10.13 3.51
N PHE A 21 -6.96 9.31 3.09
CA PHE A 21 -7.21 8.08 2.33
C PHE A 21 -7.07 6.83 3.20
N VAL A 22 -8.19 6.40 3.79
CA VAL A 22 -8.21 5.29 4.77
C VAL A 22 -8.97 4.03 4.30
N THR A 23 -9.61 4.08 3.14
CA THR A 23 -10.46 2.97 2.66
C THR A 23 -9.66 1.98 1.81
N SER A 24 -10.08 0.71 1.82
CA SER A 24 -9.47 -0.33 0.98
C SER A 24 -9.51 0.03 -0.50
N ARG A 25 -10.61 0.67 -0.95
CA ARG A 25 -10.75 1.14 -2.32
C ARG A 25 -9.68 2.16 -2.70
N HIS A 26 -9.43 3.16 -1.85
CA HIS A 26 -8.38 4.14 -2.11
C HIS A 26 -6.99 3.47 -2.15
N LEU A 27 -6.72 2.57 -1.20
CA LEU A 27 -5.46 1.82 -1.15
C LEU A 27 -5.25 0.99 -2.43
N ARG A 28 -6.27 0.23 -2.84
CA ARG A 28 -6.27 -0.57 -4.07
C ARG A 28 -6.00 0.30 -5.29
N ASP A 29 -6.79 1.34 -5.50
CA ASP A 29 -6.68 2.19 -6.69
C ASP A 29 -5.28 2.82 -6.79
N ARG A 30 -4.68 3.20 -5.64
CA ARG A 30 -3.32 3.75 -5.59
C ARG A 30 -2.23 2.73 -5.91
N LEU A 31 -2.34 1.53 -5.35
CA LEU A 31 -1.39 0.45 -5.58
C LEU A 31 -1.44 -0.05 -7.03
N PHE A 32 -2.63 -0.21 -7.60
CA PHE A 32 -2.77 -0.61 -9.00
C PHE A 32 -2.29 0.47 -9.97
N ARG A 33 -2.52 1.76 -9.66
CA ARG A 33 -1.92 2.87 -10.41
C ARG A 33 -0.39 2.85 -10.36
N GLU A 34 0.21 2.50 -9.23
CA GLU A 34 1.67 2.37 -9.13
C GLU A 34 2.21 1.29 -10.08
N VAL A 35 1.54 0.14 -10.15
CA VAL A 35 1.95 -0.98 -11.02
C VAL A 35 1.94 -0.60 -12.51
N GLU A 36 1.05 0.31 -12.94
CA GLU A 36 1.00 0.80 -14.33
C GLU A 36 2.28 1.54 -14.73
N THR A 37 2.93 2.23 -13.78
CA THR A 37 4.14 3.02 -14.04
C THR A 37 5.42 2.29 -13.61
N ASN A 38 5.31 1.39 -12.64
CA ASN A 38 6.43 0.70 -12.01
C ASN A 38 6.41 -0.79 -12.33
N VAL A 39 7.00 -1.15 -13.47
CA VAL A 39 7.11 -2.54 -13.98
C VAL A 39 7.81 -3.50 -13.01
N SER A 40 8.49 -2.97 -12.00
CA SER A 40 9.22 -3.77 -11.03
C SER A 40 8.39 -4.17 -9.80
N MET A 41 7.19 -3.60 -9.70
CA MET A 41 6.21 -3.86 -8.67
C MET A 41 5.18 -4.89 -9.15
N LYS A 42 4.69 -5.70 -8.22
CA LYS A 42 3.48 -6.51 -8.41
C LYS A 42 2.58 -6.36 -7.21
N VAL A 43 1.27 -6.29 -7.45
CA VAL A 43 0.25 -6.21 -6.41
C VAL A 43 -0.71 -7.37 -6.63
N GLU A 44 -0.96 -8.14 -5.58
CA GLU A 44 -1.88 -9.27 -5.56
C GLU A 44 -2.96 -8.99 -4.50
N GLU A 45 -4.23 -9.25 -4.84
CA GLU A 45 -5.31 -9.25 -3.85
C GLU A 45 -5.12 -10.46 -2.90
N THR A 46 -5.45 -10.29 -1.62
CA THR A 46 -5.39 -11.38 -0.63
C THR A 46 -6.79 -11.91 -0.32
N ASP A 47 -6.88 -12.90 0.58
CA ASP A 47 -8.17 -13.40 1.08
C ASP A 47 -8.96 -12.33 1.86
N SER A 48 -8.28 -11.27 2.32
CA SER A 48 -8.90 -10.10 2.93
C SER A 48 -9.08 -9.00 1.90
N ALA A 49 -10.32 -8.49 1.80
CA ALA A 49 -10.65 -7.35 0.96
C ALA A 49 -9.90 -6.06 1.36
N ASP A 50 -9.33 -6.03 2.56
CA ASP A 50 -8.65 -4.88 3.15
C ASP A 50 -7.13 -4.99 3.12
N ALA A 51 -6.59 -6.05 2.51
CA ALA A 51 -5.16 -6.31 2.45
C ALA A 51 -4.69 -6.73 1.04
N PHE A 52 -3.52 -6.22 0.67
CA PHE A 52 -2.91 -6.40 -0.65
C PHE A 52 -1.46 -6.84 -0.46
N LYS A 53 -1.05 -7.89 -1.15
CA LYS A 53 0.34 -8.33 -1.14
C LYS A 53 1.12 -7.55 -2.20
N VAL A 54 2.06 -6.73 -1.75
CA VAL A 54 2.88 -5.86 -2.58
C VAL A 54 4.29 -6.43 -2.67
N SER A 55 4.76 -6.66 -3.89
CA SER A 55 6.08 -7.23 -4.16
C SER A 55 6.96 -6.26 -4.93
N GLY A 56 8.19 -6.03 -4.48
CA GLY A 56 9.13 -5.05 -5.07
C GLY A 56 10.53 -5.60 -5.33
N ARG A 57 11.46 -4.74 -5.75
CA ARG A 57 12.89 -5.07 -5.99
C ARG A 57 13.76 -5.15 -4.72
N GLY A 58 13.23 -4.74 -3.57
CA GLY A 58 13.93 -4.77 -2.28
C GLY A 58 13.19 -3.93 -1.24
N GLU A 59 13.73 -3.89 -0.02
CA GLU A 59 13.14 -3.16 1.11
C GLU A 59 13.04 -1.66 0.84
N LEU A 60 14.11 -1.02 0.36
CA LEU A 60 14.12 0.41 0.06
C LEU A 60 13.06 0.80 -0.97
N HIS A 61 12.78 -0.06 -1.94
CA HIS A 61 11.76 0.19 -2.96
C HIS A 61 10.36 0.31 -2.33
N LEU A 62 10.04 -0.61 -1.40
CA LEU A 62 8.75 -0.59 -0.70
C LEU A 62 8.70 0.56 0.33
N ALA A 63 9.81 0.86 1.01
CA ALA A 63 9.89 1.97 1.95
C ALA A 63 9.62 3.33 1.27
N VAL A 64 10.17 3.54 0.07
CA VAL A 64 9.92 4.77 -0.72
C VAL A 64 8.46 4.87 -1.14
N LEU A 65 7.83 3.76 -1.55
CA LEU A 65 6.39 3.75 -1.87
C LEU A 65 5.55 4.14 -0.65
N ILE A 66 5.81 3.50 0.51
CA ILE A 66 5.08 3.76 1.76
C ILE A 66 5.19 5.25 2.15
N GLU A 67 6.40 5.81 2.11
CA GLU A 67 6.61 7.22 2.46
C GLU A 67 5.95 8.17 1.46
N THR A 68 5.95 7.82 0.17
CA THR A 68 5.27 8.61 -0.86
C THR A 68 3.76 8.62 -0.61
N MET A 69 3.16 7.45 -0.37
CA MET A 69 1.74 7.32 -0.03
C MET A 69 1.39 8.06 1.27
N ARG A 70 2.27 8.02 2.28
CA ARG A 70 2.09 8.77 3.52
C ARG A 70 2.04 10.29 3.28
N ARG A 71 2.90 10.82 2.40
CA ARG A 71 2.89 12.24 2.00
C ARG A 71 1.68 12.61 1.15
N GLU A 72 1.12 11.65 0.41
CA GLU A 72 -0.14 11.80 -0.30
C GLU A 72 -1.37 11.73 0.63
N GLY A 73 -1.19 11.45 1.94
CA GLY A 73 -2.27 11.40 2.93
C GLY A 73 -2.93 10.04 3.09
N TYR A 74 -2.28 8.96 2.65
CA TYR A 74 -2.76 7.60 2.90
C TYR A 74 -2.40 7.13 4.31
N GLU A 75 -3.37 6.51 5.00
CA GLU A 75 -3.10 5.71 6.18
C GLU A 75 -3.19 4.23 5.83
N LEU A 76 -2.09 3.51 6.08
CA LEU A 76 -1.98 2.10 5.82
C LEU A 76 -1.11 1.43 6.89
N GLN A 77 -1.29 0.12 7.02
CA GLN A 77 -0.52 -0.76 7.88
C GLN A 77 0.27 -1.74 7.01
N VAL A 78 1.48 -2.10 7.44
CA VAL A 78 2.36 -3.07 6.76
C VAL A 78 2.80 -4.20 7.67
#